data_AF-A0A2E4XQZ9-F1
#
_entry.id   AF-A0A2E4XQZ9-F1
#
_cell.length_a   1.000
_cell.length_b   1.000
_cell.length_c   1.000
_cell.angle_alpha   90.00
_cell.angle_beta   90.00
_cell.angle_gamma   90.00
#
_symmetry.space_group_name_H-M   'P 1'
#
loop_
_entity.id
_entity.type
_entity.pdbx_description
1 polymer ?
#
loop_
_entity_poly.entity_id
_entity_poly.type
_entity_poly.pdbx_seq_one_letter_code
_entity_poly.pdbx_strand_id
1 'polypeptide(L)'
;MTADLVPVQTEAPRFEDIVETYLARDYIKAGKFAESLVHEAGAIQGFLLSLIGLCRSGNARRAQQLAEIASRRLRPNDPWSADLVELAVGWQKVDALLSEELNGTAHCQILFYGAVAAVNGGDKANARDLLRQAIDLDAPCLELYLAQRESAHLESEDG
;
A
#
# COMPACT_ATOMS: atom_id res chain seq x y z
N MET A 1 -22.77 36.23 -16.31
CA MET A 1 -22.14 34.93 -16.61
C MET A 1 -21.80 34.28 -15.28
N THR A 2 -22.72 33.51 -14.73
CA THR A 2 -22.49 32.68 -13.55
C THR A 2 -21.72 31.45 -14.03
N ALA A 3 -20.49 31.28 -13.57
CA ALA A 3 -19.74 30.06 -13.79
C ALA A 3 -20.46 28.93 -13.03
N ASP A 4 -21.03 27.98 -13.76
CA ASP A 4 -21.54 26.76 -13.19
C ASP A 4 -20.39 26.04 -12.50
N LEU A 5 -20.52 25.85 -11.19
CA LEU A 5 -19.64 25.01 -10.40
C LEU A 5 -19.82 23.58 -10.93
N VAL A 6 -18.84 23.11 -11.71
CA VAL A 6 -18.75 21.70 -12.10
C VAL A 6 -18.69 20.91 -10.79
N PRO A 7 -19.66 20.01 -10.52
CA PRO A 7 -19.59 19.15 -9.35
C PRO A 7 -18.38 18.24 -9.55
N VAL A 8 -17.28 18.56 -8.87
CA VAL A 8 -16.19 17.61 -8.66
C VAL A 8 -16.83 16.46 -7.90
N GLN A 9 -16.76 15.24 -8.43
CA GLN A 9 -17.19 14.05 -7.67
C GLN A 9 -16.39 14.02 -6.37
N THR A 10 -17.06 14.38 -5.28
CA THR A 10 -16.50 14.62 -3.94
C THR A 10 -16.60 13.41 -3.03
N GLU A 11 -17.10 12.28 -3.52
CA GLU A 11 -17.18 11.05 -2.73
C GLU A 11 -15.88 10.27 -2.85
N ALA A 12 -15.24 10.01 -1.71
CA ALA A 12 -14.10 9.11 -1.63
C ALA A 12 -14.49 7.73 -2.19
N PRO A 13 -13.60 7.06 -2.94
CA PRO A 13 -13.86 5.74 -3.49
C PRO A 13 -14.16 4.74 -2.36
N ARG A 14 -15.10 3.81 -2.60
CA ARG A 14 -15.37 2.76 -1.62
C ARG A 14 -14.16 1.84 -1.51
N PHE A 15 -13.93 1.32 -0.31
CA PHE A 15 -12.77 0.49 -0.04
C PHE A 15 -12.73 -0.76 -0.92
N GLU A 16 -13.87 -1.40 -1.14
CA GLU A 16 -14.02 -2.58 -1.98
C GLU A 16 -13.60 -2.30 -3.43
N ASP A 17 -13.98 -1.13 -3.97
CA ASP A 17 -13.62 -0.73 -5.33
C ASP A 17 -12.10 -0.56 -5.49
N ILE A 18 -11.41 -0.09 -4.44
CA ILE A 18 -9.95 0.04 -4.41
C ILE A 18 -9.30 -1.34 -4.41
N VAL A 19 -9.75 -2.23 -3.52
CA VAL A 19 -9.23 -3.60 -3.39
C VAL A 19 -9.41 -4.38 -4.68
N GLU A 20 -10.60 -4.34 -5.28
CA GLU A 20 -10.88 -5.01 -6.56
C GLU A 20 -10.01 -4.45 -7.69
N THR A 21 -9.87 -3.13 -7.77
CA THR A 21 -9.02 -2.48 -8.77
C THR A 21 -7.55 -2.88 -8.61
N TYR A 22 -7.06 -2.94 -7.37
CA TYR A 22 -5.70 -3.38 -7.06
C TYR A 22 -5.47 -4.84 -7.45
N LEU A 23 -6.40 -5.74 -7.09
CA LEU A 23 -6.33 -7.17 -7.42
C LEU A 23 -6.42 -7.43 -8.93
N ALA A 24 -7.17 -6.61 -9.65
CA ALA A 24 -7.24 -6.62 -11.12
C ALA A 24 -5.96 -6.09 -11.79
N ARG A 25 -4.97 -5.63 -11.01
CA ARG A 25 -3.70 -5.06 -11.48
C ARG A 25 -3.87 -3.80 -12.32
N ASP A 26 -5.01 -3.12 -12.21
CA ASP A 26 -5.23 -1.82 -12.81
C ASP A 26 -4.60 -0.73 -11.93
N TYR A 27 -3.26 -0.73 -11.90
CA TYR A 27 -2.48 0.17 -11.05
C TYR A 27 -2.64 1.64 -11.44
N ILE A 28 -2.94 1.93 -12.71
CA ILE A 28 -3.26 3.28 -13.18
C ILE A 28 -4.55 3.77 -12.49
N LYS A 29 -5.61 2.95 -12.47
CA LYS A 29 -6.85 3.33 -11.79
C LYS A 29 -6.71 3.32 -10.27
N ALA A 30 -6.06 2.31 -9.70
CA ALA A 30 -5.81 2.24 -8.26
C ALA A 30 -5.04 3.47 -7.76
N GLY A 31 -4.04 3.92 -8.53
CA GLY A 31 -3.23 5.10 -8.20
C GLY A 31 -4.01 6.41 -8.14
N LYS A 32 -5.06 6.57 -8.96
CA LYS A 32 -5.89 7.80 -8.97
C LYS A 32 -6.60 8.04 -7.63
N PHE A 33 -6.92 6.98 -6.89
CA PHE A 33 -7.59 7.08 -5.60
C PHE A 33 -6.71 7.72 -4.51
N ALA A 34 -5.38 7.69 -4.65
CA ALA A 34 -4.46 8.18 -3.63
C ALA A 34 -4.65 9.68 -3.34
N GLU A 35 -4.98 10.48 -4.36
CA GLU A 35 -5.17 11.92 -4.19
C GLU A 35 -6.43 12.25 -3.38
N SER A 36 -7.50 11.47 -3.53
CA SER A 36 -8.73 11.63 -2.76
C SER A 36 -8.56 11.17 -1.31
N LEU A 37 -7.66 10.22 -1.04
CA LEU A 37 -7.54 9.57 0.27
C LEU A 37 -6.44 10.16 1.16
N VAL A 38 -5.49 10.94 0.62
CA VAL A 38 -4.32 11.45 1.37
C VAL A 38 -4.70 12.29 2.60
N HIS A 39 -5.87 12.95 2.55
CA HIS A 39 -6.38 13.80 3.63
C HIS A 39 -7.38 13.11 4.56
N GLU A 40 -7.84 11.90 4.23
CA GLU A 40 -8.87 11.18 4.97
C GLU A 40 -8.32 10.49 6.23
N ALA A 41 -8.99 10.63 7.37
CA ALA A 41 -8.49 10.16 8.68
C ALA A 41 -8.54 8.64 8.89
N GLY A 42 -9.36 7.90 8.13
CA GLY A 42 -9.64 6.48 8.41
C GLY A 42 -9.42 5.50 7.26
N ALA A 43 -9.06 5.95 6.06
CA ALA A 43 -8.97 5.10 4.87
C ALA A 43 -7.53 4.62 4.58
N ILE A 44 -6.76 4.25 5.61
CA ILE A 44 -5.31 4.05 5.45
C ILE A 44 -4.96 2.87 4.55
N GLN A 45 -5.61 1.71 4.70
CA GLN A 45 -5.34 0.56 3.82
C GLN A 45 -5.71 0.90 2.37
N GLY A 46 -6.83 1.60 2.15
CA GLY A 46 -7.20 2.08 0.81
C GLY A 46 -6.12 2.99 0.23
N PHE A 47 -5.66 3.96 1.02
CA PHE A 47 -4.58 4.86 0.63
C PHE A 47 -3.28 4.11 0.30
N LEU A 48 -2.87 3.13 1.13
CA LEU A 48 -1.68 2.31 0.90
C LEU A 48 -1.77 1.54 -0.43
N LEU A 49 -2.90 0.89 -0.70
CA LEU A 49 -3.12 0.20 -1.99
C LEU A 49 -3.07 1.15 -3.18
N SER A 50 -3.64 2.35 -3.05
CA SER A 50 -3.55 3.39 -4.08
C SER A 50 -2.12 3.91 -4.26
N LEU A 51 -1.38 4.07 -3.17
CA LEU A 51 0.01 4.50 -3.18
C LEU A 51 0.90 3.50 -3.92
N ILE A 52 0.68 2.22 -3.66
CA ILE A 52 1.33 1.12 -4.39
C ILE A 52 0.96 1.17 -5.87
N GLY A 53 -0.32 1.42 -6.18
CA GLY A 53 -0.78 1.63 -7.55
C GLY A 53 0.00 2.72 -8.28
N LEU A 54 0.24 3.87 -7.63
CA LEU A 54 1.08 4.94 -8.19
C LEU A 54 2.52 4.49 -8.42
N CYS A 55 3.13 3.78 -7.48
CA CYS A 55 4.48 3.24 -7.65
C CYS A 55 4.56 2.31 -8.87
N ARG A 56 3.62 1.35 -8.98
CA ARG A 56 3.58 0.34 -10.04
C ARG A 56 3.20 0.91 -11.41
N SER A 57 2.49 2.03 -11.45
CA SER A 57 2.17 2.73 -12.69
C SER A 57 3.29 3.67 -13.16
N GLY A 58 4.48 3.63 -12.56
CA GLY A 58 5.62 4.49 -12.90
C GLY A 58 5.57 5.90 -12.32
N ASN A 59 4.62 6.20 -11.42
CA ASN A 59 4.45 7.51 -10.77
C ASN A 59 5.09 7.56 -9.37
N ALA A 60 6.22 6.90 -9.16
CA ALA A 60 6.89 6.77 -7.86
C ALA A 60 7.17 8.13 -7.17
N ARG A 61 7.55 9.16 -7.94
CA ARG A 61 7.76 10.51 -7.39
C ARG A 61 6.47 11.09 -6.78
N ARG A 62 5.33 10.87 -7.44
CA ARG A 62 4.02 11.33 -6.93
C ARG A 62 3.63 10.54 -5.69
N ALA A 63 3.86 9.22 -5.69
CA ALA A 63 3.64 8.38 -4.52
C ALA A 63 4.45 8.89 -3.31
N GLN A 64 5.74 9.17 -3.49
CA GLN A 64 6.60 9.73 -2.44
C GLN A 64 6.08 11.06 -1.89
N GLN A 65 5.60 11.97 -2.74
CA GLN A 65 5.01 13.23 -2.29
C GLN A 65 3.75 13.02 -1.42
N LEU A 66 2.86 12.12 -1.85
CA LEU A 66 1.64 11.82 -1.09
C LEU A 66 1.96 11.08 0.21
N ALA A 67 2.96 10.20 0.21
CA ALA A 67 3.49 9.55 1.41
C ALA A 67 4.00 10.59 2.43
N GLU A 68 4.77 11.58 1.99
CA GLU A 68 5.28 12.64 2.88
C GLU A 68 4.15 13.44 3.56
N ILE A 69 3.07 13.71 2.83
CA ILE A 69 1.90 14.41 3.35
C ILE A 69 1.15 13.53 4.36
N ALA A 70 0.89 12.28 3.98
CA ALA A 70 0.19 11.32 4.82
C ALA A 70 0.97 11.02 6.11
N SER A 71 2.26 10.69 6.02
CA SER A 71 3.09 10.36 7.19
C SER A 71 3.17 11.52 8.19
N ARG A 72 3.36 12.76 7.72
CA ARG A 72 3.36 13.95 8.61
C ARG A 72 2.03 14.15 9.33
N ARG A 73 0.92 13.89 8.65
CA ARG A 73 -0.44 14.00 9.23
C ARG A 73 -0.71 12.90 10.24
N LEU A 74 -0.30 11.67 9.94
CA LEU A 74 -0.58 10.47 10.73
C LEU A 74 0.31 10.38 11.97
N ARG A 75 1.59 10.74 11.88
CA ARG A 75 2.58 10.56 12.95
C ARG A 75 2.11 10.94 14.37
N PRO A 76 1.42 12.07 14.61
CA PRO A 76 1.02 12.45 15.97
C PRO A 76 -0.07 11.56 16.59
N ASN A 77 -0.92 10.92 15.78
CA ASN A 77 -2.12 10.23 16.24
C ASN A 77 -2.17 8.74 15.86
N ASP A 78 -1.48 8.37 14.78
CA ASP A 78 -1.41 7.03 14.23
C ASP A 78 0.02 6.78 13.66
N PRO A 79 1.02 6.61 14.55
CA PRO A 79 2.38 6.35 14.13
C PRO A 79 2.47 5.04 13.35
N TRP A 80 1.73 3.99 13.73
CA TRP A 80 1.77 2.71 13.01
C TRP A 80 1.45 2.87 11.52
N SER A 81 0.34 3.54 11.19
CA SER A 81 -0.03 3.80 9.80
C SER A 81 0.99 4.63 9.02
N ALA A 82 1.62 5.62 9.67
CA ALA A 82 2.70 6.38 9.03
C ALA A 82 3.94 5.51 8.74
N ASP A 83 4.25 4.52 9.59
CA ASP A 83 5.37 3.60 9.35
C ASP A 83 5.08 2.68 8.17
N LEU A 84 3.84 2.20 8.05
CA LEU A 84 3.41 1.42 6.88
C LEU A 84 3.45 2.24 5.59
N VAL A 85 3.09 3.52 5.63
CA VAL A 85 3.20 4.44 4.48
C VAL A 85 4.64 4.62 4.05
N GLU A 86 5.54 4.89 5.00
CA GLU A 86 6.98 5.07 4.74
C GLU A 86 7.60 3.76 4.21
N LEU A 87 7.18 2.61 4.73
CA LEU A 87 7.60 1.30 4.26
C LEU A 87 7.13 1.03 2.82
N ALA A 88 5.86 1.30 2.50
CA ALA A 88 5.29 1.03 1.17
C ALA A 88 5.96 1.81 0.02
N VAL A 89 6.58 2.97 0.32
CA VAL A 89 7.38 3.75 -0.63
C VAL A 89 8.89 3.55 -0.52
N GLY A 90 9.33 2.62 0.34
CA GLY A 90 10.73 2.23 0.51
C GLY A 90 11.60 3.22 1.29
N TRP A 91 11.00 4.13 2.07
CA TRP A 91 11.74 5.02 2.96
C TRP A 91 12.11 4.35 4.28
N GLN A 92 11.30 3.37 4.70
CA GLN A 92 11.56 2.51 5.84
C GLN A 92 11.98 1.12 5.36
N LYS A 93 12.79 0.41 6.17
CA LYS A 93 13.16 -0.99 5.95
C LYS A 93 12.37 -1.90 6.89
N VAL A 94 12.10 -3.12 6.45
CA VAL A 94 11.42 -4.17 7.23
C VAL A 94 12.12 -4.38 8.58
N ASP A 95 13.44 -4.56 8.58
CA ASP A 95 14.23 -4.82 9.80
C ASP A 95 14.16 -3.70 10.84
N ALA A 96 13.85 -2.47 10.42
CA ALA A 96 13.73 -1.33 11.33
C ALA A 96 12.39 -1.31 12.09
N LEU A 97 11.39 -2.05 11.59
CA LEU A 97 10.04 -2.11 12.17
C LEU A 97 9.73 -3.46 12.84
N LEU A 98 10.40 -4.54 12.44
CA LEU A 98 10.19 -5.84 13.05
C LEU A 98 10.64 -5.82 14.52
N SER A 99 9.76 -6.30 15.40
CA SER A 99 9.99 -6.48 16.83
C SER A 99 9.21 -7.69 17.32
N GLU A 100 9.77 -8.45 18.27
CA GLU A 100 9.11 -9.61 18.89
C GLU A 100 7.83 -9.24 19.66
N GLU A 101 7.67 -7.97 20.04
CA GLU A 101 6.52 -7.46 20.78
C GLU A 101 5.27 -7.21 19.92
N LEU A 102 5.43 -7.21 18.59
CA LEU A 102 4.32 -7.01 17.66
C LEU A 102 3.48 -8.27 17.52
N ASN A 103 2.17 -8.09 17.28
CA ASN A 103 1.28 -9.20 16.99
C ASN A 103 1.44 -9.70 15.54
N GLY A 104 0.92 -10.90 15.25
CA GLY A 104 1.04 -11.52 13.93
C GLY A 104 0.46 -10.68 12.78
N THR A 105 -0.60 -9.90 13.02
CA THR A 105 -1.15 -8.98 12.01
C THR A 105 -0.17 -7.87 11.68
N ALA A 106 0.47 -7.27 12.68
CA ALA A 106 1.46 -6.22 12.50
C ALA A 106 2.69 -6.75 11.75
N HIS A 107 3.16 -7.95 12.07
CA HIS A 107 4.23 -8.61 11.30
C HIS A 107 3.82 -8.87 9.85
N CYS A 108 2.61 -9.39 9.62
CA CYS A 108 2.12 -9.66 8.26
C CYS A 108 2.04 -8.37 7.42
N GLN A 109 1.59 -7.27 8.02
CA GLN A 109 1.56 -5.96 7.37
C GLN A 109 2.95 -5.47 6.99
N ILE A 110 3.92 -5.50 7.92
CA ILE A 110 5.30 -5.10 7.63
C ILE A 110 5.87 -5.93 6.48
N LEU A 111 5.72 -7.25 6.53
CA LEU A 111 6.26 -8.15 5.51
C LEU A 111 5.62 -7.91 4.15
N PHE A 112 4.29 -7.71 4.10
CA PHE A 112 3.59 -7.42 2.86
C PHE A 112 4.02 -6.08 2.25
N TYR A 113 3.98 -4.98 2.99
CA TYR A 113 4.34 -3.67 2.47
C TYR A 113 5.84 -3.58 2.13
N GLY A 114 6.69 -4.29 2.88
CA GLY A 114 8.10 -4.48 2.55
C GLY A 114 8.30 -5.24 1.24
N ALA A 115 7.56 -6.32 1.02
CA ALA A 115 7.62 -7.07 -0.23
C ALA A 115 7.20 -6.20 -1.42
N VAL A 116 6.14 -5.41 -1.26
CA VAL A 116 5.69 -4.50 -2.31
C VAL A 116 6.75 -3.44 -2.63
N ALA A 117 7.41 -2.87 -1.62
CA ALA A 117 8.52 -1.95 -1.82
C ALA A 117 9.69 -2.62 -2.56
N ALA A 118 10.02 -3.87 -2.21
CA ALA A 118 11.04 -4.66 -2.91
C ALA A 118 10.68 -4.89 -4.39
N VAL A 119 9.42 -5.25 -4.70
CA VAL A 119 8.94 -5.35 -6.09
C VAL A 119 9.11 -4.03 -6.84
N ASN A 120 8.69 -2.91 -6.23
CA ASN A 120 8.79 -1.58 -6.84
C ASN A 120 10.27 -1.17 -7.06
N GLY A 121 11.18 -1.65 -6.22
CA GLY A 121 12.63 -1.48 -6.34
C GLY A 121 13.32 -2.48 -7.28
N GLY A 122 12.59 -3.46 -7.84
CA GLY A 122 13.13 -4.49 -8.73
C GLY A 122 13.75 -5.70 -8.04
N ASP A 123 13.72 -5.78 -6.71
CA ASP A 123 14.25 -6.90 -5.92
C ASP A 123 13.19 -8.00 -5.73
N LYS A 124 12.92 -8.74 -6.82
CA LYS A 124 11.92 -9.82 -6.81
C LYS A 124 12.27 -10.97 -5.86
N ALA A 125 13.55 -11.25 -5.66
CA ALA A 125 13.99 -12.34 -4.78
C ALA A 125 13.61 -12.04 -3.33
N ASN A 126 13.97 -10.86 -2.83
CA ASN A 126 13.58 -10.41 -1.50
C ASN A 126 12.05 -10.30 -1.35
N ALA A 127 11.35 -9.79 -2.38
CA ALA A 127 9.90 -9.74 -2.36
C ALA A 127 9.26 -11.11 -2.13
N ARG A 128 9.75 -12.17 -2.79
CA ARG A 128 9.25 -13.54 -2.61
C ARG A 128 9.49 -14.06 -1.20
N ASP A 129 10.69 -13.84 -0.65
CA ASP A 129 11.02 -14.28 0.70
C ASP A 129 10.14 -13.57 1.75
N LEU A 130 9.86 -12.29 1.57
CA LEU A 130 8.97 -11.52 2.44
C LEU A 130 7.51 -11.98 2.31
N LEU A 131 7.01 -12.23 1.10
CA LEU A 131 5.65 -12.75 0.88
C LEU A 131 5.46 -14.13 1.49
N ARG A 132 6.44 -15.04 1.34
CA ARG A 132 6.39 -16.35 1.98
C ARG A 132 6.28 -16.23 3.49
N GLN A 133 7.11 -15.39 4.11
CA GLN A 133 7.04 -15.15 5.56
C GLN A 133 5.68 -14.56 5.97
N ALA A 134 5.12 -13.63 5.19
CA ALA A 134 3.81 -13.05 5.48
C ALA A 134 2.68 -14.11 5.43
N ILE A 135 2.78 -15.06 4.50
CA ILE A 135 1.84 -16.17 4.35
C ILE A 135 1.98 -17.17 5.49
N ASP A 136 3.21 -17.52 5.88
CA ASP A 136 3.50 -18.48 6.96
C ASP A 136 2.99 -18.01 8.33
N LEU A 137 2.80 -16.71 8.53
CA LEU A 137 2.20 -16.15 9.75
C LEU A 137 0.71 -16.47 9.92
N ASP A 138 -0.01 -16.72 8.82
CA ASP A 138 -1.46 -17.02 8.79
C ASP A 138 -2.31 -16.02 9.62
N ALA A 139 -1.92 -14.74 9.60
CA ALA A 139 -2.61 -13.71 10.37
C ALA A 139 -3.94 -13.31 9.71
N PRO A 140 -5.04 -13.14 10.47
CA PRO A 140 -6.37 -12.83 9.92
C PRO A 140 -6.49 -11.36 9.49
N CYS A 141 -5.80 -11.00 8.40
CA CYS A 141 -5.70 -9.64 7.88
C CYS A 141 -5.83 -9.63 6.35
N LEU A 142 -6.13 -8.45 5.79
CA LEU A 142 -6.23 -8.27 4.34
C LEU A 142 -4.88 -8.55 3.67
N GLU A 143 -3.79 -8.14 4.30
CA GLU A 143 -2.44 -8.29 3.77
C GLU A 143 -2.05 -9.76 3.55
N LEU A 144 -2.56 -10.71 4.35
CA LEU A 144 -2.40 -12.15 4.08
C LEU A 144 -3.00 -12.53 2.72
N TYR A 145 -4.25 -12.13 2.48
CA TYR A 145 -4.93 -12.42 1.22
C TYR A 145 -4.20 -11.77 0.03
N LEU A 146 -3.75 -10.53 0.19
CA LEU A 146 -2.97 -9.84 -0.84
C LEU A 146 -1.61 -10.51 -1.07
N ALA A 147 -0.94 -10.98 -0.01
CA ALA A 147 0.34 -11.67 -0.12
C ALA A 147 0.23 -12.95 -0.94
N GLN A 148 -0.82 -13.76 -0.71
CA GLN A 148 -1.09 -14.96 -1.50
C GLN A 148 -1.27 -14.64 -3.00
N ARG A 149 -2.03 -13.58 -3.31
CA ARG A 149 -2.29 -13.15 -4.70
C ARG A 149 -1.04 -12.60 -5.37
N GLU A 150 -0.22 -11.89 -4.62
CA GLU A 150 1.01 -11.31 -5.15
C GLU A 150 2.10 -12.37 -5.35
N SER A 151 2.23 -13.33 -4.43
CA SER A 151 3.15 -14.47 -4.58
C SER A 151 2.84 -15.27 -5.83
N ALA A 152 1.57 -15.67 -6.01
CA ALA A 152 1.14 -16.44 -7.18
C ALA A 152 1.41 -15.71 -8.50
N HIS A 153 1.31 -14.38 -8.51
CA HIS A 153 1.63 -13.61 -9.70
C HIS A 153 3.13 -13.53 -9.97
N LEU A 154 3.96 -13.27 -8.96
CA LEU A 154 5.41 -13.24 -9.13
C LEU A 154 5.97 -14.59 -9.60
N GLU A 155 5.31 -15.69 -9.26
CA GLU A 155 5.62 -17.02 -9.80
C GLU A 155 5.25 -17.13 -11.29
N SER A 156 4.11 -16.55 -11.70
CA SER A 156 3.65 -16.58 -13.10
C SER A 156 4.46 -15.71 -14.06
N GLU A 157 5.14 -14.67 -13.58
CA GLU A 157 5.98 -13.80 -14.42
C GLU A 157 7.34 -14.40 -14.78
N ASP A 158 7.77 -15.43 -14.03
CA ASP A 158 9.08 -16.09 -14.22
C ASP A 158 8.98 -17.39 -15.05
N GLY A 159 7.77 -17.86 -15.36
CA GLY A 159 7.50 -19.05 -16.16
C GLY A 159 7.20 -18.76 -17.62
#